data_AF-A0A673JVT2-F1
#
_entry.id   AF-A0A673JVT2-F1
#
_cell.length_a   1.000
_cell.length_b   1.000
_cell.length_c   1.000
_cell.angle_alpha   90.00
_cell.angle_beta   90.00
_cell.angle_gamma   90.00
#
_symmetry.space_group_name_H-M   'P 1'
#
loop_
_entity.id
_entity.type
_entity.pdbx_description
1 polymer ?
#
loop_
_entity_poly.entity_id
_entity_poly.type
_entity_poly.pdbx_seq_one_letter_code
_entity_poly.pdbx_strand_id
1 'polypeptide(L)'
;MASIFGILFPPTTLIDILPDPVLLHVLSYLSTPQLCRCARVCHRWYNLTWDPRLWSTIRLTGELLNADRALKVLTHRLCQDTPNVCLALETVVASGCRRLSDRGLRVVAQCCPELRRLEVAGCYNVSNEAVFDVVSQCPNLEHLDVSGNIGRHCS
;
A
#
# COMPACT_ATOMS: atom_id res chain seq x y z
N MET A 1 4.97 30.13 5.88
CA MET A 1 5.39 31.01 6.98
C MET A 1 4.21 31.22 7.92
N ALA A 2 4.51 31.25 9.22
CA ALA A 2 3.68 31.59 10.37
C ALA A 2 2.70 30.52 10.91
N SER A 3 3.13 29.99 12.07
CA SER A 3 2.41 29.25 13.09
C SER A 3 1.09 29.88 13.51
N ILE A 4 0.12 29.04 13.86
CA ILE A 4 -0.80 29.30 14.97
C ILE A 4 -0.71 28.10 15.91
N PHE A 5 0.17 28.23 16.89
CA PHE A 5 0.18 27.46 18.13
C PHE A 5 -0.76 28.22 19.09
N GLY A 6 -1.66 27.53 19.80
CA GLY A 6 -2.36 28.09 20.95
C GLY A 6 -3.88 27.98 20.92
N ILE A 7 -4.41 26.75 21.00
CA ILE A 7 -5.65 26.52 21.74
C ILE A 7 -5.33 25.44 22.77
N LEU A 8 -5.48 25.80 24.05
CA LEU A 8 -5.41 24.93 25.21
C LEU A 8 -6.28 23.68 24.97
N PHE A 9 -5.66 22.53 24.78
CA PHE A 9 -6.25 21.27 25.19
C PHE A 9 -5.21 20.57 26.08
N PRO A 10 -5.56 20.15 27.29
CA PRO A 10 -4.66 19.29 28.05
C PRO A 10 -4.46 18.00 27.22
N PRO A 11 -3.29 17.33 27.26
CA PRO A 11 -3.14 16.05 26.59
C PRO A 11 -3.90 15.00 27.41
N THR A 12 -5.22 14.92 27.24
CA THR A 12 -6.11 14.04 28.03
C THR A 12 -6.78 12.99 27.16
N THR A 13 -6.11 12.50 26.13
CA THR A 13 -6.47 11.21 25.55
C THR A 13 -5.36 10.21 25.87
N LEU A 14 -5.74 9.02 26.37
CA LEU A 14 -4.83 7.94 26.77
C LEU A 14 -3.78 7.63 25.69
N ILE A 15 -4.16 7.84 24.42
CA ILE A 15 -3.39 7.62 23.20
C ILE A 15 -2.10 8.46 23.15
N ASP A 16 -2.11 9.70 23.64
CA ASP A 16 -0.95 10.58 23.56
C ASP A 16 0.17 10.15 24.52
N ILE A 17 -0.17 9.39 25.56
CA ILE A 17 0.74 8.90 26.60
C ILE A 17 1.31 7.52 26.24
N LEU A 18 0.67 6.76 25.33
CA LEU A 18 1.16 5.45 24.92
C LEU A 18 2.56 5.56 24.30
N PRO A 19 3.50 4.66 24.61
CA PRO A 19 4.78 4.57 23.89
C PRO A 19 4.59 4.19 22.41
N ASP A 20 5.49 4.64 21.54
CA ASP A 20 5.44 4.34 20.09
C ASP A 20 5.30 2.84 19.77
N PRO A 21 5.99 1.89 20.44
CA PRO A 21 5.82 0.46 20.17
C PRO A 21 4.40 -0.06 20.45
N VAL A 22 3.75 0.46 21.49
CA VAL A 22 2.38 0.07 21.85
C VAL A 22 1.39 0.64 20.84
N LEU A 23 1.59 1.90 20.45
CA LEU A 23 0.75 2.52 19.43
C LEU A 23 0.91 1.84 18.08
N LEU A 24 2.12 1.44 17.69
CA LEU A 24 2.36 0.62 16.49
C LEU A 24 1.63 -0.72 16.56
N HIS A 25 1.63 -1.38 17.72
CA HIS A 25 0.87 -2.62 17.91
C HIS A 25 -0.65 -2.40 17.78
N VAL A 26 -1.18 -1.25 18.21
CA VAL A 26 -2.59 -0.91 17.97
C VAL A 26 -2.84 -0.67 16.48
N LEU A 27 -1.94 0.05 15.82
CA LEU A 27 -2.04 0.35 14.38
C LEU A 27 -1.94 -0.92 13.52
N SER A 28 -1.23 -1.98 13.96
CA SER A 28 -1.06 -3.21 13.17
C SER A 28 -2.36 -4.00 12.94
N TYR A 29 -3.42 -3.72 13.71
CA TYR A 29 -4.75 -4.32 13.50
C TYR A 29 -5.62 -3.54 12.50
N LEU A 30 -5.16 -2.39 12.01
CA LEU A 30 -5.92 -1.53 11.12
C LEU A 30 -5.73 -1.91 9.65
N SER A 31 -6.81 -1.81 8.87
CA SER A 31 -6.76 -1.95 7.41
C SER A 31 -6.07 -0.77 6.73
N THR A 32 -5.60 -0.97 5.49
CA THR A 32 -4.97 0.07 4.67
C THR A 32 -5.75 1.40 4.64
N PRO A 33 -7.08 1.43 4.43
CA PRO A 33 -7.83 2.69 4.46
C PRO A 33 -7.89 3.34 5.85
N GLN A 34 -7.89 2.55 6.92
CA GLN A 34 -7.88 3.05 8.29
C GLN A 34 -6.53 3.68 8.63
N LEU A 35 -5.41 3.03 8.29
CA LEU A 35 -4.06 3.59 8.44
C LEU A 35 -3.92 4.94 7.72
N CYS A 36 -4.43 5.05 6.48
CA CYS A 36 -4.46 6.31 5.74
C CYS A 36 -5.26 7.43 6.44
N ARG A 37 -6.33 7.10 7.17
CA ARG A 37 -7.08 8.08 7.99
C ARG A 37 -6.30 8.46 9.24
N CYS A 38 -5.67 7.48 9.89
CA CYS A 38 -4.82 7.68 11.07
C CYS A 38 -3.64 8.62 10.78
N ALA A 39 -3.07 8.56 9.57
CA ALA A 39 -2.01 9.47 9.13
C ALA A 39 -2.42 10.96 9.12
N ARG A 40 -3.72 11.28 9.19
CA ARG A 40 -4.25 12.66 9.17
C ARG A 40 -4.50 13.24 10.57
N VAL A 41 -4.27 12.48 11.64
CA VAL A 41 -4.58 12.90 13.01
C VAL A 41 -3.56 13.91 13.54
N CYS A 42 -2.28 13.54 13.59
CA CYS A 42 -1.19 14.41 14.04
C CYS A 42 0.16 13.95 13.44
N HIS A 43 1.23 14.75 13.61
CA HIS A 43 2.56 14.43 13.06
C HIS A 43 3.13 13.11 13.59
N ARG A 44 2.89 12.80 14.87
CA ARG A 44 3.32 11.55 15.49
C ARG A 44 2.63 10.34 14.84
N TRP A 45 1.31 10.42 14.67
CA TRP A 45 0.52 9.40 13.99
C TRP A 45 0.93 9.25 12.53
N TYR A 46 1.18 10.35 11.82
CA TYR A 46 1.71 10.32 10.46
C TYR A 46 2.98 9.49 10.38
N ASN A 47 3.99 9.78 11.21
CA ASN A 47 5.26 9.04 11.21
C ASN A 47 5.07 7.55 11.52
N LEU A 48 4.30 7.22 12.56
CA LEU A 48 4.10 5.83 12.97
C LEU A 48 3.27 5.03 11.97
N THR A 49 2.27 5.65 11.35
CA THR A 49 1.44 4.95 10.35
C THR A 49 2.22 4.56 9.10
N TRP A 50 3.33 5.23 8.78
CA TRP A 50 4.20 4.88 7.65
C TRP A 50 5.38 3.99 8.05
N ASP A 51 5.40 3.48 9.28
CA ASP A 51 6.37 2.46 9.67
C ASP A 51 6.24 1.24 8.74
N PRO A 52 7.32 0.80 8.08
CA PRO A 52 7.26 -0.26 7.08
C PRO A 52 6.61 -1.55 7.60
N ARG A 53 6.73 -1.84 8.90
CA ARG A 53 6.15 -3.05 9.53
C ARG A 53 4.63 -3.13 9.43
N LEU A 54 3.94 -1.99 9.28
CA LEU A 54 2.49 -1.94 9.15
C LEU A 54 2.00 -2.23 7.73
N TRP A 55 2.90 -2.21 6.74
CA TRP A 55 2.56 -2.25 5.31
C TRP A 55 3.01 -3.54 4.62
N SER A 56 3.08 -4.65 5.35
CA SER A 56 3.31 -5.96 4.75
C SER A 56 2.21 -6.40 3.79
N THR A 57 0.99 -5.91 4.03
CA THR A 57 -0.18 -6.20 3.22
C THR A 57 -0.91 -4.93 2.80
N ILE A 58 -1.03 -4.71 1.48
CA ILE A 58 -1.87 -3.65 0.90
C ILE A 58 -3.13 -4.30 0.32
N ARG A 59 -4.30 -3.86 0.80
CA ARG A 59 -5.59 -4.25 0.23
C ARG A 59 -6.28 -3.05 -0.41
N LEU A 60 -6.45 -3.12 -1.72
CA LEU A 60 -7.18 -2.18 -2.54
C LEU A 60 -8.48 -2.87 -2.98
N THR A 61 -9.61 -2.35 -2.55
CA THR A 61 -10.93 -2.88 -2.90
C THR A 61 -11.81 -1.75 -3.40
N GLY A 62 -12.55 -2.00 -4.48
CA GLY A 62 -13.54 -1.08 -5.02
C GLY A 62 -13.34 -0.75 -6.51
N GLU A 63 -14.44 -0.73 -7.24
CA GLU A 63 -14.43 -0.55 -8.70
C GLU A 63 -14.02 0.86 -9.15
N LEU A 64 -14.33 1.88 -8.34
CA LEU A 64 -14.05 3.29 -8.66
C LEU A 64 -12.67 3.75 -8.15
N LEU A 65 -12.01 2.94 -7.32
CA LEU A 65 -10.71 3.24 -6.76
C LEU A 65 -9.66 3.25 -7.86
N ASN A 66 -8.91 4.35 -7.97
CA ASN A 66 -7.77 4.43 -8.88
C ASN A 66 -6.58 3.70 -8.25
N ALA A 67 -6.53 2.38 -8.43
CA ALA A 67 -5.53 1.49 -7.84
C ALA A 67 -4.11 1.87 -8.26
N ASP A 68 -3.89 2.28 -9.52
CA ASP A 68 -2.58 2.76 -9.99
C ASP A 68 -2.06 3.93 -9.15
N ARG A 69 -2.92 4.94 -8.92
CA ARG A 69 -2.55 6.10 -8.11
C ARG A 69 -2.34 5.70 -6.65
N ALA A 70 -3.15 4.80 -6.12
CA ALA A 70 -3.00 4.30 -4.76
C ALA A 70 -1.65 3.58 -4.60
N LEU A 71 -1.35 2.58 -5.43
CA LEU A 71 -0.07 1.87 -5.43
C LEU A 71 1.09 2.85 -5.54
N LYS A 72 1.07 3.77 -6.51
CA LYS A 72 2.13 4.77 -6.66
C LYS A 72 2.37 5.60 -5.40
N VAL A 73 1.29 6.08 -4.76
CA VAL A 73 1.42 6.91 -3.55
C VAL A 73 1.91 6.08 -2.37
N LEU A 74 1.32 4.90 -2.15
CA LEU A 74 1.68 4.02 -1.03
C LEU A 74 3.14 3.57 -1.16
N THR A 75 3.52 3.01 -2.30
CA THR A 75 4.88 2.54 -2.56
C THR A 75 5.90 3.67 -2.42
N HIS A 76 5.63 4.85 -2.98
CA HIS A 76 6.52 6.01 -2.84
C HIS A 76 6.68 6.47 -1.37
N ARG A 77 5.62 6.37 -0.55
CA ARG A 77 5.71 6.71 0.88
C ARG A 77 6.50 5.68 1.66
N LEU A 78 6.39 4.40 1.30
CA LEU A 78 7.11 3.31 1.95
C LEU A 78 8.60 3.25 1.55
N CYS A 79 8.96 3.79 0.38
CA CYS A 79 10.34 3.95 -0.06
C CYS A 79 11.03 5.23 0.48
N GLN A 80 10.52 5.85 1.55
CA GLN A 80 11.13 7.10 2.07
C GLN A 80 12.55 6.88 2.62
N ASP A 81 12.82 5.71 3.19
CA ASP A 81 14.12 5.40 3.81
C ASP A 81 15.08 4.67 2.84
N THR A 82 14.55 4.07 1.78
CA THR A 82 15.31 3.28 0.79
C THR A 82 14.98 3.75 -0.62
N PRO A 83 15.97 4.22 -1.41
CA PRO A 83 15.70 4.81 -2.71
C PRO A 83 15.03 3.79 -3.65
N ASN A 84 13.75 4.06 -3.95
CA ASN A 84 12.91 3.31 -4.88
C ASN A 84 12.68 1.82 -4.55
N VAL A 85 12.99 1.36 -3.33
CA VAL A 85 12.79 -0.03 -2.92
C VAL A 85 11.99 -0.09 -1.62
N CYS A 86 10.91 -0.86 -1.62
CA CYS A 86 10.05 -1.17 -0.49
C CYS A 86 10.26 -2.63 -0.11
N LEU A 87 11.06 -2.85 0.94
CA LEU A 87 11.39 -4.19 1.44
C LEU A 87 10.33 -4.79 2.35
N ALA A 88 9.35 -4.00 2.78
CA ALA A 88 8.35 -4.45 3.72
C ALA A 88 7.09 -5.04 3.06
N LEU A 89 6.81 -4.70 1.80
CA LEU A 89 5.57 -5.11 1.14
C LEU A 89 5.68 -6.54 0.59
N GLU A 90 4.94 -7.46 1.20
CA GLU A 90 4.92 -8.87 0.82
C GLU A 90 3.64 -9.27 0.08
N THR A 91 2.52 -8.60 0.37
CA THR A 91 1.20 -8.95 -0.18
C THR A 91 0.48 -7.74 -0.77
N VAL A 92 0.06 -7.85 -2.02
CA VAL A 92 -0.81 -6.88 -2.69
C VAL A 92 -2.09 -7.59 -3.15
N VAL A 93 -3.23 -7.12 -2.66
CA VAL A 93 -4.56 -7.57 -3.08
C VAL A 93 -5.29 -6.40 -3.70
N ALA A 94 -5.58 -6.50 -5.00
CA ALA A 94 -6.28 -5.49 -5.78
C ALA A 94 -7.37 -6.11 -6.68
N SER A 95 -7.98 -7.21 -6.24
CA SER A 95 -9.02 -7.91 -6.99
C SER A 95 -10.26 -7.03 -7.21
N GLY A 96 -10.80 -7.05 -8.43
CA GLY A 96 -11.94 -6.24 -8.85
C GLY A 96 -11.62 -4.76 -9.09
N CYS A 97 -10.35 -4.35 -9.04
CA CYS A 97 -9.94 -2.98 -9.33
C CYS A 97 -9.92 -2.71 -10.84
N ARG A 98 -11.07 -2.30 -11.37
CA ARG A 98 -11.32 -1.91 -12.77
C ARG A 98 -10.37 -0.85 -13.35
N ARG A 99 -9.74 -0.05 -12.49
CA ARG A 99 -8.79 1.03 -12.86
C ARG A 99 -7.33 0.66 -12.54
N LEU A 100 -7.05 -0.60 -12.22
CA LEU A 100 -5.69 -1.11 -12.16
C LEU A 100 -5.22 -1.40 -13.58
N SER A 101 -4.02 -0.93 -13.92
CA SER A 101 -3.38 -1.19 -15.22
C SER A 101 -1.93 -1.64 -15.05
N ASP A 102 -1.30 -1.96 -16.17
CA ASP A 102 0.13 -2.26 -16.27
C ASP A 102 1.02 -1.21 -15.59
N ARG A 103 0.58 0.05 -15.53
CA ARG A 103 1.33 1.11 -14.87
C ARG A 103 1.40 0.90 -13.36
N GLY A 104 0.29 0.50 -12.73
CA GLY A 104 0.25 0.19 -11.31
C GLY A 104 1.12 -1.01 -10.98
N LEU A 105 1.04 -2.07 -11.79
CA LEU A 105 1.84 -3.28 -11.60
C LEU A 105 3.33 -3.05 -11.82
N ARG A 106 3.74 -2.24 -12.81
CA ARG A 106 5.15 -1.90 -13.01
C ARG A 106 5.75 -1.17 -11.82
N VAL A 107 4.99 -0.31 -11.14
CA VAL A 107 5.45 0.33 -9.90
C VAL A 107 5.69 -0.71 -8.81
N VAL A 108 4.80 -1.70 -8.68
CA VAL A 108 4.98 -2.79 -7.72
C VAL A 108 6.19 -3.64 -8.08
N ALA A 109 6.34 -4.06 -9.34
CA ALA A 109 7.46 -4.85 -9.81
C ALA A 109 8.82 -4.18 -9.52
N GLN A 110 8.93 -2.88 -9.82
CA GLN A 110 10.19 -2.14 -9.67
C GLN A 110 10.55 -1.83 -8.22
N CYS A 111 9.54 -1.65 -7.36
CA CYS A 111 9.77 -1.19 -6.00
C CYS A 111 9.66 -2.30 -4.96
N CYS A 112 9.01 -3.42 -5.21
CA CYS A 112 8.67 -4.40 -4.18
C CYS A 112 9.31 -5.77 -4.48
N PRO A 113 10.64 -5.93 -4.34
CA PRO A 113 11.31 -7.20 -4.65
C PRO A 113 10.94 -8.34 -3.69
N GLU A 114 10.51 -8.00 -2.47
CA GLU A 114 10.09 -8.96 -1.43
C GLU A 114 8.63 -9.40 -1.56
N LEU A 115 7.96 -9.06 -2.68
CA LEU A 115 6.58 -9.44 -2.90
C LEU A 115 6.44 -10.96 -3.01
N ARG A 116 5.60 -11.54 -2.14
CA ARG A 116 5.29 -12.97 -2.08
C ARG A 116 3.91 -13.30 -2.64
N ARG A 117 2.96 -12.37 -2.57
CA ARG A 117 1.57 -12.59 -2.98
C ARG A 117 1.04 -11.41 -3.78
N LEU A 118 0.57 -11.68 -4.99
CA LEU A 118 -0.14 -10.73 -5.83
C LEU A 118 -1.51 -11.29 -6.25
N GLU A 119 -2.58 -10.61 -5.85
CA GLU A 119 -3.95 -10.93 -6.26
C GLU A 119 -4.53 -9.76 -7.05
N VAL A 120 -4.75 -9.96 -8.35
CA VAL A 120 -5.28 -8.95 -9.28
C VAL A 120 -6.42 -9.53 -10.11
N ALA A 121 -7.20 -10.43 -9.54
CA ALA A 121 -8.31 -11.08 -10.23
C ALA A 121 -9.39 -10.08 -10.65
N GLY A 122 -9.95 -10.23 -11.85
CA GLY A 122 -10.96 -9.34 -12.42
C GLY A 122 -10.45 -7.95 -12.83
N CYS A 123 -9.14 -7.74 -12.88
CA CYS A 123 -8.51 -6.52 -13.38
C CYS A 123 -8.26 -6.64 -14.90
N TYR A 124 -9.25 -6.26 -15.69
CA TYR A 124 -9.24 -6.41 -17.16
C TYR A 124 -8.27 -5.49 -17.93
N ASN A 125 -7.68 -4.51 -17.25
CA ASN A 125 -6.69 -3.58 -17.82
C ASN A 125 -5.24 -4.01 -17.54
N VAL A 126 -5.04 -5.18 -16.95
CA VAL A 126 -3.73 -5.79 -16.69
C VAL A 126 -3.39 -6.75 -17.83
N SER A 127 -2.25 -6.52 -18.48
CA SER A 127 -1.71 -7.38 -19.53
C SER A 127 -0.82 -8.49 -18.98
N ASN A 128 -0.63 -9.54 -19.78
CA ASN A 128 0.32 -10.62 -19.47
C ASN A 128 1.76 -10.12 -19.37
N GLU A 129 2.12 -9.08 -20.14
CA GLU A 129 3.45 -8.46 -20.09
C GLU A 129 3.71 -7.82 -18.72
N ALA A 130 2.73 -7.09 -18.17
CA ALA A 130 2.86 -6.52 -16.83
C ALA A 130 2.92 -7.57 -15.73
N VAL A 131 2.23 -8.69 -15.88
CA VAL A 131 2.35 -9.83 -14.97
C VAL A 131 3.75 -10.45 -15.06
N PHE A 132 4.28 -10.60 -16.27
CA PHE A 132 5.64 -11.09 -16.49
C PHE A 132 6.70 -10.17 -15.87
N ASP A 133 6.52 -8.85 -15.97
CA ASP A 133 7.37 -7.86 -15.30
C ASP A 133 7.41 -8.08 -13.78
N VAL A 134 6.26 -8.36 -13.15
CA VAL A 134 6.21 -8.67 -11.71
C VAL A 134 6.96 -9.96 -11.41
N VAL A 135 6.69 -11.04 -12.15
CA VAL A 135 7.32 -12.35 -11.90
C VAL A 135 8.84 -12.28 -12.09
N SER A 136 9.33 -11.46 -13.03
CA SER A 136 10.76 -11.30 -13.28
C SER A 136 11.48 -10.43 -12.24
N GLN A 137 10.79 -9.49 -11.60
CA GLN A 137 11.38 -8.54 -10.63
C GLN A 137 11.12 -8.91 -9.17
N CYS A 138 10.15 -9.79 -8.90
CA CYS A 138 9.79 -10.27 -7.57
C CYS A 138 10.17 -11.77 -7.43
N PRO A 139 11.44 -12.10 -7.12
CA PRO A 139 11.91 -13.50 -7.09
C PRO A 139 11.28 -14.34 -5.97
N ASN A 140 10.72 -13.69 -4.94
CA ASN A 140 10.10 -14.35 -3.79
C ASN A 140 8.59 -14.59 -3.97
N LEU A 141 8.05 -14.42 -5.19
CA LEU A 141 6.62 -14.57 -5.45
C LEU A 141 6.18 -16.03 -5.30
N GLU A 142 5.33 -16.29 -4.31
CA GLU A 142 4.79 -17.62 -3.97
C GLU A 142 3.34 -17.79 -4.46
N HIS A 143 2.58 -16.70 -4.55
CA HIS A 143 1.15 -16.73 -4.92
C HIS A 143 0.82 -15.64 -5.94
N LEU A 144 0.21 -16.03 -7.06
CA LEU A 144 -0.23 -15.14 -8.12
C LEU A 144 -1.64 -15.51 -8.56
N ASP A 145 -2.59 -14.58 -8.40
CA ASP A 145 -3.96 -14.71 -8.91
C ASP A 145 -4.24 -13.63 -9.96
N VAL A 146 -4.41 -14.08 -11.20
CA VAL A 146 -4.76 -13.28 -12.38
C VAL A 146 -6.08 -13.75 -13.02
N SER A 147 -6.89 -14.48 -12.26
CA SER A 147 -8.15 -15.05 -12.74
C SER A 147 -9.13 -13.95 -13.17
N GLY A 148 -9.92 -14.20 -14.21
CA GLY A 148 -10.91 -13.22 -14.68
C GLY A 148 -10.32 -11.95 -15.31
N ASN A 149 -9.00 -11.87 -15.54
CA ASN A 149 -8.35 -10.76 -16.25
C ASN A 149 -8.50 -10.87 -17.78
N ILE A 150 -9.65 -11.38 -18.25
CA ILE A 150 -9.92 -11.65 -19.67
C ILE A 150 -10.17 -10.32 -20.39
N GLY A 151 -9.08 -9.59 -20.63
CA GLY A 151 -8.99 -8.60 -21.69
C GLY A 151 -8.97 -9.33 -23.04
N ARG A 152 -9.73 -8.82 -23.99
CA ARG A 152 -9.96 -9.36 -25.33
C ARG A 152 -8.66 -9.48 -26.16
N HIS A 153 -7.85 -10.50 -25.92
CA HIS A 153 -6.73 -10.86 -26.80
C HIS A 153 -6.73 -12.37 -27.07
N CYS A 154 -7.79 -12.83 -27.71
CA CYS A 154 -7.70 -13.96 -28.64
C CYS A 154 -7.72 -13.36 -30.05
N SER A 155 -6.54 -13.26 -30.66
CA SER A 155 -6.36 -13.05 -32.11
C SER A 155 -5.28 -13.98 -32.58
#